data_AF-A0A954FRR5-F1
#
_entry.id   AF-A0A954FRR5-F1
#
_cell.length_a   1.000
_cell.length_b   1.000
_cell.length_c   1.000
_cell.angle_alpha   90.00
_cell.angle_beta   90.00
_cell.angle_gamma   90.00
#
_symmetry.space_group_name_H-M   'P 1'
#
loop_
_entity.id
_entity.type
_entity.pdbx_description
1 polymer ?
#
loop_
_entity_poly.entity_id
_entity_poly.type
_entity_poly.pdbx_seq_one_letter_code
_entity_poly.pdbx_strand_id
1 'polypeptide(L)'
;ADLAHTDCMRAVEVGTRLVEKYPRCTAFQYWVGVAHRADGENLISAGNTFDAMASYDQAMLRFREVLRVEPEWGHHVLRDLRGTSAARERILAISGRSDEAQVARRQTEDYAGMLAKALENSR
;
A
#
# COMPACT_ATOMS: atom_id res chain seq x y z
N ALA A 1 -2.67 23.04 2.97
CA ALA A 1 -2.47 21.63 2.58
C ALA A 1 -1.17 21.55 1.81
N ASP A 2 -0.34 20.55 2.08
CA ASP A 2 0.88 20.29 1.31
C ASP A 2 0.49 19.93 -0.14
N LEU A 3 1.24 20.45 -1.13
CA LEU A 3 1.02 20.20 -2.55
C LEU A 3 1.08 18.69 -2.84
N ALA A 4 2.00 17.97 -2.18
CA ALA A 4 2.18 16.54 -2.36
C ALA A 4 0.96 15.71 -1.93
N HIS A 5 0.35 16.03 -0.77
CA HIS A 5 -0.90 15.41 -0.31
C HIS A 5 -2.06 15.72 -1.28
N THR A 6 -2.15 16.97 -1.74
CA THR A 6 -3.21 17.41 -2.66
C THR A 6 -3.14 16.67 -3.99
N ASP A 7 -1.94 16.47 -4.53
CA ASP A 7 -1.74 15.72 -5.77
C ASP A 7 -2.04 14.23 -5.61
N CYS A 8 -1.71 13.64 -4.46
CA CYS A 8 -2.11 12.25 -4.15
C CYS A 8 -3.63 12.10 -4.10
N MET A 9 -4.34 13.02 -3.44
CA MET A 9 -5.80 13.01 -3.38
C MET A 9 -6.44 13.11 -4.78
N ARG A 10 -5.90 13.96 -5.65
CA ARG A 10 -6.35 14.06 -7.05
C ARG A 10 -6.08 12.76 -7.83
N ALA A 11 -4.93 12.13 -7.62
CA ALA A 11 -4.60 10.85 -8.25
C ALA A 11 -5.56 9.74 -7.79
N VAL A 12 -5.89 9.69 -6.49
CA VAL A 12 -6.88 8.74 -5.95
C VAL A 12 -8.26 8.99 -6.56
N GLU A 13 -8.71 10.24 -6.66
CA GLU A 13 -10.01 10.57 -7.24
C GLU A 13 -10.12 10.11 -8.70
N VAL A 14 -9.15 10.50 -9.53
CA VAL A 14 -9.12 10.13 -10.97
C VAL A 14 -9.00 8.61 -11.13
N GLY A 15 -8.10 7.98 -10.37
CA GLY A 15 -7.90 6.53 -10.41
C GLY A 15 -9.14 5.75 -9.99
N THR A 16 -9.88 6.24 -8.98
CA THR A 16 -11.12 5.60 -8.52
C THR A 16 -12.19 5.64 -9.61
N ARG A 17 -12.34 6.77 -10.31
CA ARG A 17 -13.27 6.89 -11.45
C ARG A 17 -12.88 5.96 -12.61
N LEU A 18 -11.57 5.75 -12.83
CA LEU A 18 -11.08 4.78 -13.82
C LEU A 18 -11.38 3.34 -13.40
N VAL A 19 -11.23 3.01 -12.13
CA VAL A 19 -11.62 1.70 -11.57
C VAL A 19 -13.11 1.45 -11.76
N GLU A 20 -13.98 2.43 -11.49
CA GLU A 20 -15.42 2.30 -11.69
C GLU A 20 -15.78 2.07 -13.16
N LYS A 21 -15.12 2.79 -14.07
CA LYS A 21 -15.38 2.68 -15.51
C LYS A 21 -14.79 1.41 -16.13
N TYR A 22 -13.66 0.94 -15.62
CA TYR A 22 -12.90 -0.19 -16.13
C TYR A 22 -12.52 -1.17 -15.01
N PRO A 23 -13.50 -1.84 -14.38
CA PRO A 23 -13.28 -2.64 -13.16
C PRO A 23 -12.39 -3.87 -13.38
N ARG A 24 -12.21 -4.30 -14.63
CA ARG A 24 -11.32 -5.42 -15.01
C ARG A 24 -9.88 -5.00 -15.28
N CYS A 25 -9.58 -3.70 -15.30
CA CYS A 25 -8.22 -3.23 -15.52
C CYS A 25 -7.49 -3.11 -14.18
N THR A 26 -6.78 -4.17 -13.83
CA THR A 26 -6.10 -4.29 -12.53
C THR A 26 -4.99 -3.25 -12.34
N ALA A 27 -4.41 -2.74 -13.44
CA ALA A 27 -3.48 -1.62 -13.40
C ALA A 27 -4.07 -0.36 -12.74
N PHE A 28 -5.36 -0.06 -12.93
CA PHE A 28 -5.97 1.10 -12.26
C PHE A 28 -6.10 0.89 -10.75
N GLN A 29 -6.46 -0.32 -10.31
CA GLN A 29 -6.45 -0.66 -8.88
C GLN A 29 -5.05 -0.50 -8.28
N TYR A 30 -4.03 -0.98 -9.00
CA TYR A 30 -2.64 -0.84 -8.59
C TYR A 30 -2.23 0.63 -8.40
N TRP A 31 -2.49 1.49 -9.38
CA TRP A 31 -2.13 2.90 -9.30
C TRP A 31 -2.88 3.68 -8.21
N VAL A 32 -4.15 3.34 -7.95
CA VAL A 32 -4.86 3.88 -6.78
C VAL A 32 -4.19 3.45 -5.48
N GLY A 33 -3.74 2.20 -5.38
CA GLY A 33 -2.96 1.72 -4.24
C GLY A 33 -1.63 2.47 -4.06
N VAL A 34 -0.90 2.71 -5.15
CA VAL A 34 0.35 3.50 -5.14
C VAL A 34 0.09 4.93 -4.66
N ALA A 35 -0.97 5.58 -5.14
CA ALA A 35 -1.33 6.94 -4.73
C ALA A 35 -1.63 7.02 -3.22
N HIS A 36 -2.39 6.06 -2.68
CA HIS A 36 -2.63 5.96 -1.24
C HIS A 36 -1.35 5.70 -0.43
N ARG A 37 -0.42 4.88 -0.94
CA ARG A 37 0.87 4.63 -0.28
C ARG A 37 1.71 5.90 -0.21
N ALA A 38 1.80 6.63 -1.32
CA ALA A 38 2.52 7.91 -1.38
C ALA A 38 1.88 8.95 -0.47
N ASP A 39 0.55 9.00 -0.42
CA ASP A 39 -0.18 9.86 0.50
C ASP A 39 0.16 9.59 1.96
N GLY A 40 0.20 8.31 2.36
CA GLY A 40 0.63 7.92 3.70
C GLY A 40 2.07 8.37 4.03
N GLU A 41 3.00 8.27 3.08
CA GLU A 41 4.39 8.76 3.25
C GLU A 41 4.45 10.29 3.43
N ASN A 42 3.63 11.04 2.68
CA ASN A 42 3.51 12.49 2.83
C ASN A 42 2.89 12.87 4.18
N LEU A 43 1.85 12.15 4.60
CA LEU A 43 1.18 12.37 5.88
C LEU A 43 2.10 12.06 7.08
N ILE A 44 2.94 11.01 7.00
CA ILE A 44 4.02 10.79 7.98
C ILE A 44 4.94 12.02 8.04
N SER A 45 5.41 12.50 6.88
CA SER A 45 6.33 13.65 6.80
C SER A 45 5.72 14.91 7.40
N ALA A 46 4.40 15.07 7.29
CA ALA A 46 3.64 16.15 7.92
C ALA A 46 3.29 15.91 9.40
N GLY A 47 3.70 14.78 9.98
CA GLY A 47 3.41 14.42 11.38
C GLY A 47 1.98 13.90 11.62
N ASN A 48 1.20 13.69 10.56
CA ASN A 48 -0.18 13.19 10.64
C ASN A 48 -0.23 11.67 10.52
N THR A 49 0.15 10.98 11.59
CA THR A 49 0.24 9.51 11.59
C THR A 49 -1.12 8.82 11.57
N PHE A 50 -2.19 9.48 12.04
CA PHE A 50 -3.55 8.94 12.02
C PHE A 50 -4.06 8.80 10.59
N ASP A 51 -4.03 9.88 9.82
CA ASP A 51 -4.47 9.85 8.42
C ASP A 51 -3.52 8.99 7.58
N ALA A 52 -2.20 8.98 7.89
CA ALA A 52 -1.25 8.10 7.21
C ALA A 52 -1.62 6.62 7.34
N MET A 53 -2.06 6.18 8.54
CA MET A 53 -2.52 4.80 8.75
C MET A 53 -3.75 4.47 7.89
N ALA A 54 -4.71 5.40 7.79
CA ALA A 54 -5.87 5.22 6.93
C ALA A 54 -5.49 5.11 5.45
N SER A 55 -4.57 5.97 4.98
CA SER A 55 -4.06 5.90 3.60
C SER A 55 -3.32 4.58 3.33
N TYR A 56 -2.49 4.10 4.27
CA TYR A 56 -1.86 2.79 4.13
C TYR A 56 -2.84 1.62 4.12
N ASP A 57 -3.90 1.66 4.93
CA ASP A 57 -4.93 0.62 4.92
C ASP A 57 -5.64 0.54 3.55
N GLN A 58 -5.95 1.70 2.95
CA GLN A 58 -6.49 1.76 1.59
C GLN A 58 -5.50 1.23 0.55
N ALA A 59 -4.22 1.59 0.65
CA ALA A 59 -3.19 1.07 -0.26
C ALA A 59 -3.12 -0.46 -0.21
N MET A 60 -3.05 -1.04 1.00
CA MET A 60 -2.99 -2.50 1.17
C MET A 60 -4.25 -3.20 0.64
N LEU A 61 -5.43 -2.61 0.81
CA LEU A 61 -6.67 -3.14 0.25
C LEU A 61 -6.60 -3.25 -1.27
N ARG A 62 -6.16 -2.19 -1.95
CA ARG A 62 -6.03 -2.15 -3.41
C ARG A 62 -4.98 -3.13 -3.93
N PHE A 63 -3.82 -3.20 -3.27
CA PHE A 63 -2.77 -4.14 -3.62
C PHE A 63 -3.18 -5.60 -3.44
N ARG A 64 -3.90 -5.94 -2.36
CA ARG A 64 -4.43 -7.30 -2.16
C ARG A 64 -5.44 -7.67 -3.24
N GLU A 65 -6.28 -6.73 -3.66
CA GLU A 65 -7.21 -6.95 -4.77
C GLU A 65 -6.48 -7.21 -6.08
N VAL A 66 -5.42 -6.46 -6.38
CA VAL A 66 -4.57 -6.70 -7.56
C VAL A 66 -4.02 -8.13 -7.55
N LEU A 67 -3.40 -8.57 -6.44
CA LEU A 67 -2.87 -9.93 -6.32
C LEU A 67 -3.93 -11.02 -6.42
N ARG A 68 -5.16 -10.73 -5.99
CA ARG A 68 -6.28 -11.68 -6.05
C ARG A 68 -6.74 -11.90 -7.49
N VAL A 69 -6.73 -10.85 -8.31
CA VAL A 69 -7.23 -10.88 -9.70
C VAL A 69 -6.13 -11.30 -10.68
N GLU A 70 -4.93 -10.71 -10.55
CA GLU A 70 -3.77 -10.95 -11.44
C GLU A 70 -2.53 -11.27 -10.58
N PRO A 71 -2.38 -12.54 -10.12
CA PRO A 71 -1.24 -12.97 -9.31
C PRO A 71 0.13 -12.75 -9.95
N GLU A 72 0.19 -12.63 -11.28
CA GLU A 72 1.40 -12.35 -12.06
C GLU A 72 2.01 -10.97 -11.77
N TRP A 73 1.21 -10.02 -11.26
CA TRP A 73 1.73 -8.75 -10.72
C TRP A 73 2.48 -8.92 -9.39
N GLY A 74 2.56 -10.16 -8.91
CA GLY A 74 3.20 -10.63 -7.69
C GLY A 74 4.38 -9.78 -7.24
N HIS A 75 5.44 -9.73 -8.01
CA HIS A 75 6.69 -9.11 -7.59
C HIS A 75 6.57 -7.58 -7.38
N HIS A 76 5.81 -6.86 -8.22
CA HIS A 76 5.57 -5.43 -8.05
C HIS A 76 4.73 -5.16 -6.81
N VAL A 77 3.63 -5.88 -6.66
CA VAL A 77 2.63 -5.62 -5.63
C VAL A 77 3.12 -6.08 -4.26
N LEU A 78 3.84 -7.20 -4.18
CA LEU A 78 4.43 -7.69 -2.93
C LEU A 78 5.51 -6.75 -2.40
N ARG A 79 6.28 -6.09 -3.27
CA ARG A 79 7.21 -5.04 -2.86
C ARG A 79 6.47 -3.88 -2.20
N ASP A 80 5.38 -3.42 -2.79
CA ASP A 80 4.63 -2.27 -2.28
C ASP A 80 3.84 -2.62 -1.01
N LEU A 81 3.27 -3.83 -0.92
CA LEU A 81 2.67 -4.37 0.31
C LEU A 81 3.67 -4.45 1.45
N ARG A 82 4.87 -4.99 1.20
CA ARG A 82 5.96 -5.05 2.20
C ARG A 82 6.36 -3.66 2.69
N GLY A 83 6.52 -2.70 1.77
CA GLY A 83 6.86 -1.32 2.12
C GLY A 83 5.77 -0.67 2.98
N THR A 84 4.50 -0.90 2.61
CA THR A 84 3.34 -0.36 3.31
C THR A 84 3.17 -0.96 4.71
N SER A 85 3.33 -2.27 4.87
CA SER A 85 3.25 -2.94 6.18
C SER A 85 4.39 -2.51 7.10
N ALA A 86 5.60 -2.30 6.58
CA ALA A 86 6.73 -1.80 7.37
C ALA A 86 6.52 -0.36 7.85
N ALA A 87 5.89 0.49 7.03
CA ALA A 87 5.53 1.84 7.45
C ALA A 87 4.49 1.83 8.57
N ARG A 88 3.46 0.98 8.46
CA ARG A 88 2.46 0.77 9.51
C ARG A 88 3.08 0.24 10.80
N GLU A 89 3.96 -0.76 10.71
CA GLU A 89 4.71 -1.28 11.87
C GLU A 89 5.42 -0.14 12.61
N ARG A 90 6.13 0.71 11.87
CA ARG A 90 6.87 1.84 12.45
C ARG A 90 5.94 2.79 13.19
N ILE A 91 4.82 3.20 12.58
CA ILE A 91 3.82 4.08 13.21
C ILE A 91 3.24 3.43 14.48
N LEU A 92 2.88 2.15 14.42
CA LEU A 92 2.29 1.43 15.55
C LEU A 92 3.29 1.29 16.71
N ALA A 93 4.56 1.00 16.40
CA ALA A 93 5.62 0.88 17.40
C ALA A 93 5.87 2.21 18.13
N ILE A 94 6.00 3.32 17.41
CA ILE A 94 6.19 4.64 18.06
C ILE A 94 4.95 5.09 18.85
N SER A 95 3.77 4.59 18.50
CA SER A 95 2.52 4.89 19.20
C SER A 95 2.26 3.99 20.41
N GLY A 96 3.20 3.10 20.77
CA GLY A 96 3.07 2.16 21.88
C GLY A 96 2.09 0.99 21.62
N ARG A 97 1.61 0.82 20.38
CA ARG A 97 0.66 -0.23 19.97
C ARG A 97 1.42 -1.51 19.60
N SER A 98 2.16 -2.05 20.58
CA SER A 98 3.13 -3.13 20.37
C SER A 98 2.54 -4.40 19.76
N ASP A 99 1.34 -4.81 20.15
CA ASP A 99 0.71 -6.02 19.62
C ASP A 99 0.36 -5.88 18.12
N GLU A 100 -0.15 -4.71 17.73
CA GLU A 100 -0.48 -4.42 16.34
C GLU A 100 0.78 -4.20 15.50
N ALA A 101 1.83 -3.61 16.08
CA ALA A 101 3.13 -3.51 15.44
C ALA A 101 3.70 -4.91 15.13
N GLN A 102 3.56 -5.88 16.04
CA GLN A 102 3.96 -7.26 15.78
C GLN A 102 3.15 -7.91 14.65
N VAL A 103 1.85 -7.62 14.54
CA VAL A 103 1.03 -8.08 13.41
C VAL A 103 1.56 -7.49 12.09
N ALA A 104 1.85 -6.19 12.06
CA ALA A 104 2.38 -5.51 10.87
C ALA A 104 3.79 -6.01 10.49
N ARG A 105 4.62 -6.35 11.48
CA ARG A 105 5.93 -6.99 11.26
C ARG A 105 5.78 -8.34 10.58
N ARG A 106 4.91 -9.22 11.10
CA ARG A 106 4.65 -10.53 10.48
C ARG A 106 4.17 -10.39 9.04
N GLN A 107 3.27 -9.44 8.77
CA GLN A 107 2.86 -9.14 7.39
C GLN A 107 4.04 -8.75 6.50
N THR A 108 4.96 -7.93 7.01
CA THR A 108 6.17 -7.52 6.27
C THR A 108 7.06 -8.72 5.94
N GLU A 109 7.24 -9.64 6.88
CA GLU A 109 8.00 -10.89 6.70
C GLU A 109 7.31 -11.82 5.69
N ASP A 110 6.00 -11.99 5.81
CA ASP A 110 5.20 -12.80 4.88
C ASP A 110 5.33 -12.27 3.44
N TYR A 111 5.14 -10.97 3.23
CA TYR A 111 5.28 -10.36 1.91
C TYR A 111 6.72 -10.43 1.37
N ALA A 112 7.72 -10.34 2.23
CA ALA A 112 9.11 -10.55 1.84
C ALA A 112 9.37 -11.98 1.36
N GLY A 113 8.85 -12.98 2.07
CA GLY A 113 8.95 -14.39 1.69
C GLY A 113 8.22 -14.70 0.38
N MET A 114 7.02 -14.15 0.20
CA MET A 114 6.27 -14.27 -1.06
C MET A 114 7.03 -13.61 -2.22
N LEU A 115 7.62 -12.43 -2.00
CA LEU A 115 8.38 -11.71 -3.02
C LEU A 115 9.62 -12.50 -3.46
N ALA A 116 10.35 -13.09 -2.51
CA ALA A 116 11.51 -13.93 -2.82
C ALA A 116 11.12 -15.10 -3.74
N LYS A 117 10.05 -15.84 -3.39
CA LYS A 117 9.52 -16.94 -4.22
C LYS A 117 9.07 -16.47 -5.61
N ALA A 118 8.39 -15.32 -5.69
CA ALA A 118 7.94 -14.78 -6.96
C ALA A 118 9.11 -14.42 -7.90
N LEU A 119 10.21 -13.89 -7.34
CA LEU A 119 11.41 -13.56 -8.10
C LEU A 119 12.18 -14.82 -8.53
N GLU A 120 12.23 -15.85 -7.69
CA GLU A 120 12.84 -17.15 -8.04
C GLU A 120 12.12 -17.82 -9.21
N ASN A 121 10.79 -17.81 -9.21
CA ASN A 121 9.98 -18.42 -10.28
C ASN A 121 9.97 -17.63 -11.60
N SER A 122 10.57 -16.43 -11.62
CA SER A 122 10.64 -15.55 -12.80
C SER A 122 11.97 -15.63 -13.56
N ARG A 123 12.89 -16.48 -13.11
CA ARG A 123 14.20 -16.75 -13.74
C ARG A 123 14.15 -17.99 -14.61
#